data_AF-A0A438VRH7-F1
#
_entry.id   AF-A0A438VRH7-F1
#
_cell.length_a   1.000
_cell.length_b   1.000
_cell.length_c   1.000
_cell.angle_alpha   90.00
_cell.angle_beta   90.00
_cell.angle_gamma   90.00
#
_symmetry.space_group_name_H-M   'P 1'
#
loop_
_entity.id
_entity.type
_entity.pdbx_description
1 polymer ?
#
loop_
_entity_poly.entity_id
_entity_poly.type
_entity_poly.pdbx_seq_one_letter_code
_entity_poly.pdbx_strand_id
1 'polypeptide(L)'
;LDQGIDVAKNAYTSTLNTDKALQEFSKTMEAFKTKLIQSANDVHSETSRAAIANDLERLREHMINVANTSIGGEFLFGGSKVDRPPIDSE
;
A
#
# COMPACT_ATOMS: atom_id res chain seq x y z
N LEU A 1 26.82 -10.29 -23.17
CA LEU A 1 26.99 -8.98 -22.50
C LEU A 1 25.65 -8.26 -22.41
N ASP A 2 24.87 -8.21 -23.48
CA ASP A 2 23.55 -7.56 -23.53
C ASP A 2 22.53 -8.12 -22.52
N GLN A 3 22.40 -9.45 -22.42
CA GLN A 3 21.48 -10.09 -21.46
C GLN A 3 21.76 -9.68 -19.99
N GLY A 4 23.02 -9.46 -19.61
CA GLY A 4 23.36 -9.04 -18.25
C GLY A 4 22.96 -7.61 -17.94
N ILE A 5 23.05 -6.72 -18.93
CA ILE A 5 22.65 -5.32 -18.81
C ILE A 5 21.12 -5.21 -18.72
N ASP A 6 20.39 -6.00 -19.50
CA ASP A 6 18.92 -6.00 -19.49
C ASP A 6 18.36 -6.54 -18.17
N VAL A 7 18.93 -7.64 -17.66
CA VAL A 7 18.55 -8.17 -16.33
C VAL A 7 18.82 -7.13 -15.23
N ALA A 8 19.97 -6.44 -15.28
CA ALA A 8 20.30 -5.41 -14.30
C ALA A 8 19.34 -4.21 -14.37
N LYS A 9 18.95 -3.77 -15.57
CA LYS A 9 17.96 -2.69 -15.77
C LYS A 9 16.59 -3.08 -15.24
N ASN A 10 16.12 -4.28 -15.55
CA ASN A 10 14.82 -4.76 -15.08
C ASN A 10 14.80 -4.87 -13.55
N ALA A 11 15.87 -5.43 -12.95
CA ALA A 11 16.01 -5.49 -11.50
C ALA A 11 16.05 -4.09 -10.85
N TYR A 12 16.76 -3.15 -11.46
CA TYR A 12 16.82 -1.76 -11.00
C TYR A 12 15.44 -1.10 -11.04
N THR A 13 14.73 -1.20 -12.17
CA THR A 13 13.38 -0.62 -12.33
C THR A 13 12.39 -1.26 -11.36
N SER A 14 12.41 -2.59 -11.22
CA SER A 14 11.55 -3.30 -10.26
C SER A 14 11.82 -2.82 -8.82
N THR A 15 13.09 -2.78 -8.41
CA THR A 15 13.50 -2.31 -7.07
C THR A 15 13.05 -0.87 -6.79
N LEU A 16 13.24 0.03 -7.75
CA LEU A 16 12.84 1.44 -7.63
C LEU A 16 11.34 1.58 -7.41
N ASN A 17 10.54 0.79 -8.13
CA ASN A 17 9.09 0.89 -7.99
C ASN A 17 8.58 0.22 -6.71
N THR A 18 9.19 -0.89 -6.28
CA THR A 18 8.93 -1.48 -4.96
C THR A 18 9.23 -0.50 -3.83
N ASP A 19 10.35 0.22 -3.90
CA ASP A 19 10.71 1.23 -2.90
C ASP A 19 9.68 2.37 -2.83
N LYS A 20 9.22 2.87 -3.98
CA LYS A 20 8.15 3.88 -4.04
C LYS A 20 6.84 3.38 -3.43
N ALA A 21 6.42 2.16 -3.78
CA ALA A 21 5.21 1.56 -3.23
C ALA A 21 5.31 1.34 -1.72
N LEU A 22 6.48 0.92 -1.21
CA LEU A 22 6.75 0.81 0.24
C LEU A 22 6.67 2.16 0.93
N GLN A 23 7.25 3.20 0.33
CA GLN A 23 7.21 4.54 0.90
C GLN A 23 5.77 5.06 0.98
N GLU A 24 4.95 4.85 -0.05
CA GLU A 24 3.54 5.22 -0.06
C GLU A 24 2.76 4.43 0.99
N PHE A 25 2.97 3.12 1.07
CA PHE A 25 2.34 2.26 2.08
C PHE A 25 2.67 2.72 3.50
N SER A 26 3.94 3.04 3.79
CA SER A 26 4.38 3.53 5.10
C SER A 26 3.69 4.84 5.47
N LYS A 27 3.60 5.80 4.53
CA LYS A 27 2.91 7.08 4.74
C LYS A 27 1.42 6.88 5.02
N THR A 28 0.76 6.00 4.28
CA THR A 28 -0.67 5.71 4.48
C THR A 28 -0.90 5.02 5.83
N MET A 29 -0.02 4.13 6.25
CA MET A 29 -0.06 3.49 7.57
C MET A 29 0.10 4.51 8.71
N GLU A 30 1.01 5.47 8.57
CA GLU A 30 1.19 6.57 9.55
C GLU A 30 -0.08 7.42 9.66
N ALA A 31 -0.71 7.76 8.53
CA ALA A 31 -1.96 8.50 8.50
C ALA A 31 -3.12 7.71 9.14
N PHE A 32 -3.22 6.41 8.84
CA PHE A 32 -4.20 5.51 9.43
C PHE A 32 -4.05 5.45 10.95
N LYS A 33 -2.83 5.20 11.45
CA LYS A 33 -2.52 5.18 12.88
C LYS A 33 -2.90 6.49 13.56
N THR A 34 -2.61 7.62 12.93
CA THR A 34 -2.92 8.96 13.45
C THR A 34 -4.43 9.15 13.60
N LYS A 35 -5.21 8.85 12.56
CA LYS A 35 -6.67 8.93 12.61
C LYS A 35 -7.27 7.95 13.60
N LEU A 36 -6.69 6.75 13.75
CA LEU A 36 -7.15 5.77 14.72
C LEU A 36 -6.98 6.28 16.15
N ILE A 37 -5.83 6.88 16.47
CA ILE A 37 -5.60 7.49 17.79
C ILE A 37 -6.55 8.68 18.02
N GLN A 38 -6.80 9.52 17.00
CA GLN A 38 -7.78 10.60 17.07
C GLN A 38 -9.19 10.08 17.37
N SER A 39 -9.57 8.95 16.76
CA SER A 39 -10.88 8.31 17.01
C SER A 39 -11.04 7.81 18.45
N ALA A 40 -9.94 7.40 19.09
CA ALA A 40 -9.94 6.83 20.43
C ALA A 40 -9.97 7.89 21.55
N ASN A 41 -9.43 9.09 21.29
CA ASN A 41 -9.24 10.12 22.33
C ASN A 41 -10.37 11.15 22.43
N ASP A 42 -11.11 11.40 21.35
CA ASP A 42 -12.06 12.50 21.30
C ASP A 42 -13.49 12.06 21.67
N VAL A 43 -14.16 12.86 22.50
CA VAL A 43 -15.60 12.77 22.78
C VAL A 43 -16.36 13.26 21.55
N HIS A 44 -16.42 12.41 20.52
CA HIS A 44 -16.98 12.75 19.23
C HIS A 44 -18.51 12.65 19.21
N SER A 45 -19.15 13.60 18.54
CA SER A 45 -20.54 13.43 18.11
C SER A 45 -20.68 12.21 17.18
N GLU A 46 -21.88 11.66 17.06
CA GLU A 46 -22.14 10.49 16.19
C GLU A 46 -21.73 10.76 14.73
N THR A 47 -21.95 11.98 14.25
CA THR A 47 -21.52 12.45 12.92
C THR A 47 -19.99 12.47 12.77
N SER A 48 -19.27 12.96 13.79
CA SER A 48 -17.79 13.00 13.77
C SER A 48 -17.20 11.59 13.76
N ARG A 49 -17.78 10.65 14.53
CA ARG A 49 -17.38 9.24 14.51
C ARG A 49 -17.59 8.59 13.14
N ALA A 50 -18.73 8.86 12.50
CA ALA A 50 -19.02 8.35 11.17
C ALA A 50 -18.04 8.90 10.11
N ALA A 51 -17.69 10.19 10.20
CA ALA A 51 -16.70 10.78 9.30
C ALA A 51 -15.30 10.15 9.46
N ILE A 52 -14.86 9.91 10.70
CA ILE A 52 -13.57 9.25 10.96
C ILE A 52 -13.58 7.80 10.49
N ALA A 53 -14.68 7.06 10.70
CA ALA A 53 -14.83 5.70 10.17
C ALA A 53 -14.70 5.67 8.64
N ASN A 54 -15.38 6.59 7.94
CA ASN A 54 -15.29 6.72 6.48
C ASN A 54 -13.88 7.08 6.00
N ASP A 55 -13.12 7.88 6.76
CA ASP A 55 -11.74 8.18 6.44
C ASP A 55 -10.82 6.97 6.67
N LEU A 56 -11.02 6.23 7.77
CA LEU A 56 -10.25 5.03 8.08
C LEU A 56 -10.49 3.93 7.04
N GLU A 57 -11.73 3.75 6.58
CA GLU A 57 -12.04 2.79 5.52
C GLU A 57 -11.33 3.16 4.21
N ARG A 58 -11.40 4.43 3.79
CA ARG A 58 -10.69 4.89 2.59
C ARG A 58 -9.17 4.72 2.69
N LEU A 59 -8.60 4.93 3.89
CA LEU A 59 -7.17 4.68 4.11
C LEU A 59 -6.85 3.18 4.04
N ARG A 60 -7.69 2.31 4.61
CA ARG A 60 -7.56 0.86 4.50
C ARG A 60 -7.60 0.41 3.04
N GLU A 61 -8.61 0.84 2.29
CA GLU A 61 -8.74 0.54 0.85
C GLU A 61 -7.49 1.00 0.08
N HIS A 62 -7.00 2.21 0.36
CA HIS A 62 -5.79 2.70 -0.27
C HIS A 62 -4.56 1.85 0.09
N MET A 63 -4.41 1.40 1.33
CA MET A 63 -3.34 0.48 1.73
C MET A 63 -3.41 -0.85 0.99
N ILE A 64 -4.60 -1.43 0.82
CA ILE A 64 -4.80 -2.66 0.04
C ILE A 64 -4.39 -2.45 -1.41
N ASN A 65 -4.78 -1.31 -2.00
CA ASN A 65 -4.41 -0.98 -3.38
C ASN A 65 -2.89 -0.86 -3.55
N VAL A 66 -2.20 -0.17 -2.62
CA VAL A 66 -0.73 -0.05 -2.66
C VAL A 66 -0.08 -1.43 -2.46
N ALA A 67 -0.58 -2.25 -1.53
CA ALA A 67 -0.09 -3.61 -1.30
C ALA A 67 -0.32 -4.56 -2.49
N ASN A 68 -1.29 -4.25 -3.35
CA ASN A 68 -1.58 -4.97 -4.58
C ASN A 68 -1.00 -4.27 -5.82
N THR A 69 0.00 -3.37 -5.66
CA THR A 69 0.70 -2.76 -6.79
C THR A 69 1.38 -3.83 -7.64
N SER A 70 1.19 -3.76 -8.97
CA SER A 70 1.81 -4.64 -9.95
C SER A 70 2.47 -3.88 -11.08
N ILE A 71 3.51 -4.47 -11.69
CA ILE A 71 4.24 -3.93 -12.83
C ILE A 71 4.38 -5.01 -13.87
N GLY A 72 3.87 -4.74 -15.08
CA GLY A 72 3.86 -5.77 -16.13
C GLY A 72 3.04 -7.01 -15.77
N GLY A 73 2.10 -6.90 -14.82
CA GLY A 73 1.30 -8.02 -14.31
C GLY A 73 1.93 -8.76 -13.13
N GLU A 74 3.14 -8.40 -12.70
CA GLU A 74 3.81 -9.00 -11.55
C GLU A 74 3.59 -8.16 -10.28
N PHE A 75 3.04 -8.77 -9.22
CA PHE A 75 2.82 -8.10 -7.94
C PHE A 75 4.13 -7.89 -7.17
N LEU A 76 4.37 -6.65 -6.73
CA LEU A 76 5.63 -6.24 -6.08
C LEU A 76 5.83 -6.88 -4.70
N PHE A 77 4.74 -7.19 -4.00
CA PHE A 77 4.74 -7.73 -2.64
C PHE A 77 4.38 -9.22 -2.57
N GLY A 78 4.25 -9.90 -3.72
CA GLY A 78 3.91 -11.33 -3.82
C GLY A 78 5.09 -12.29 -3.57
N GLY A 79 6.31 -11.76 -3.42
CA GLY A 79 7.51 -12.59 -3.34
C GLY A 79 7.71 -13.39 -4.63
N SER A 80 7.75 -14.72 -4.53
CA SER A 80 7.80 -15.59 -5.72
C SER A 80 6.43 -15.82 -6.38
N LYS A 81 5.32 -15.48 -5.70
CA LYS A 81 3.95 -15.64 -6.20
C LYS A 81 3.45 -14.32 -6.78
N VAL A 82 4.08 -13.91 -7.88
CA VAL A 82 3.83 -12.62 -8.54
C VAL A 82 2.58 -12.60 -9.42
N ASP A 83 1.92 -13.75 -9.61
CA ASP A 83 0.81 -13.95 -10.52
C ASP A 83 -0.57 -13.69 -9.89
N ARG A 84 -0.61 -13.35 -8.60
CA ARG A 84 -1.84 -13.12 -7.84
C ARG A 84 -1.67 -12.03 -6.78
N PRO A 85 -2.75 -11.31 -6.42
CA PRO A 85 -2.69 -10.31 -5.37
C PRO A 85 -2.19 -10.90 -4.05
N PRO A 86 -1.20 -10.28 -3.38
CA PRO A 86 -0.72 -10.75 -2.09
C PRO A 86 -1.73 -10.51 -0.96
N ILE A 87 -2.55 -9.46 -1.06
CA ILE A 87 -3.53 -9.08 -0.03
C ILE A 87 -4.94 -9.21 -0.62
N ASP A 88 -5.81 -9.89 0.12
CA ASP A 88 -7.23 -9.98 -0.22
C ASP A 88 -7.92 -8.62 0.00
N SER A 89 -8.91 -8.31 -0.84
CA SER A 89 -9.66 -7.05 -0.76
C SER A 89 -10.84 -7.10 0.21
N GLU A 90 -11.16 -8.27 0.75
CA GLU A 90 -12.26 -8.52 1.70
C GLU A 90 -11.81 -8.31 3.15
#